data_AF-A0A9P7P1M1-F1
#
_entry.id   AF-A0A9P7P1M1-F1
#
_cell.length_a   1.000
_cell.length_b   1.000
_cell.length_c   1.000
_cell.angle_alpha   90.00
_cell.angle_beta   90.00
_cell.angle_gamma   90.00
#
_symmetry.space_group_name_H-M   'P 1'
#
loop_
_entity.id
_entity.type
_entity.pdbx_description
1 polymer ?
#
loop_
_entity_poly.entity_id
_entity_poly.type
_entity_poly.pdbx_seq_one_letter_code
_entity_poly.pdbx_strand_id
1 'polypeptide(L)'
;MAYVKVASFFLLGQLVATAHLMPQSPACLPVHMMVARGSLEPSGTGTLQSLVQAISKKHPSSTVEPIDYPAGMDDYDVSVTAGTQAVKKQITSYVERCPNSQVVVLGFSQGAHITGDALCGGVALDTGVFTPPLSHDIGSHISAIVWYGDPRYVPGKPFNKGNATTEGMFAREGDQSCDKYSDVLASYCDDGDTICATTGDDFIVHLTYPDRYDGLAAEFVKERLASRHSTAR
;
A
#
# COMPACT_ATOMS: atom_id res chain seq x y z
N MET A 1 76.55 -29.38 38.34
CA MET A 1 75.80 -29.05 37.11
C MET A 1 74.32 -29.10 37.45
N ALA A 2 73.68 -27.94 37.55
CA ALA A 2 72.30 -27.80 38.03
C ALA A 2 71.30 -27.97 36.87
N TYR A 3 70.26 -28.78 37.08
CA TYR A 3 69.14 -28.97 36.17
C TYR A 3 68.13 -27.82 36.33
N VAL A 4 67.85 -27.09 35.26
CA VAL A 4 66.74 -26.13 35.20
C VAL A 4 65.54 -26.82 34.53
N LYS A 5 64.45 -27.00 35.28
CA LYS A 5 63.16 -27.45 34.74
C LYS A 5 62.42 -26.25 34.16
N VAL A 6 62.09 -26.31 32.86
CA VAL A 6 61.19 -25.35 32.20
C VAL A 6 59.77 -25.88 32.33
N ALA A 7 58.88 -25.11 32.96
CA ALA A 7 57.46 -25.41 33.05
C ALA A 7 56.70 -24.61 31.97
N SER A 8 56.10 -25.32 31.01
CA SER A 8 55.23 -24.71 30.00
C SER A 8 53.84 -24.46 30.58
N PHE A 9 53.44 -23.19 30.64
CA PHE A 9 52.05 -22.80 30.92
C PHE A 9 51.26 -22.76 29.61
N PHE A 10 50.30 -23.67 29.44
CA PHE A 10 49.27 -23.57 28.41
C PHE A 10 48.14 -22.67 28.93
N LEU A 11 47.98 -21.48 28.34
CA LEU A 11 46.85 -20.60 28.59
C LEU A 11 45.68 -21.05 27.69
N LEU A 12 44.65 -21.66 28.27
CA LEU A 12 43.39 -21.88 27.55
C LEU A 12 42.61 -20.57 27.48
N GLY A 13 42.58 -19.94 26.30
CA GLY A 13 41.69 -18.82 26.02
C GLY A 13 40.25 -19.31 25.90
N GLN A 14 39.35 -18.86 26.79
CA GLN A 14 37.92 -19.08 26.63
C GLN A 14 37.34 -18.11 25.60
N LEU A 15 36.79 -18.65 24.50
CA LEU A 15 35.94 -17.89 23.59
C LEU A 15 34.60 -17.60 24.29
N VAL A 16 34.38 -16.34 24.63
CA VAL A 16 33.05 -15.85 25.04
C VAL A 16 32.23 -15.70 23.77
N ALA A 17 31.29 -16.62 23.54
CA ALA A 17 30.32 -16.48 22.46
C ALA A 17 29.38 -15.32 22.79
N THR A 18 29.59 -14.16 22.16
CA THR A 18 28.60 -13.09 22.14
C THR A 18 27.38 -13.60 21.38
N ALA A 19 26.29 -13.88 22.10
CA ALA A 19 24.99 -14.08 21.50
C ALA A 19 24.63 -12.81 20.71
N HIS A 20 24.77 -12.88 19.39
CA HIS A 20 24.25 -11.84 18.52
C HIS A 20 22.74 -11.95 18.64
N LEU A 21 22.12 -10.98 19.30
CA LEU A 21 20.68 -10.74 19.18
C LEU A 21 20.40 -10.71 17.67
N MET A 22 19.76 -11.76 17.15
CA MET A 22 19.22 -11.72 15.81
C MET A 22 18.36 -10.46 15.71
N PRO A 23 18.43 -9.71 14.59
CA PRO A 23 17.56 -8.56 14.42
C PRO A 23 16.14 -9.05 14.66
N GLN A 24 15.50 -8.53 15.72
CA GLN A 24 14.07 -8.74 15.90
C GLN A 24 13.44 -8.31 14.58
N SER A 25 12.69 -9.21 13.93
CA SER A 25 11.76 -8.78 12.89
C SER A 25 11.08 -7.51 13.41
N PRO A 26 11.06 -6.41 12.65
CA PRO A 26 10.47 -5.16 13.13
C PRO A 26 9.12 -5.51 13.72
N ALA A 27 8.91 -5.18 15.00
CA ALA A 27 7.79 -5.71 15.77
C ALA A 27 6.49 -5.51 14.97
N CYS A 28 5.74 -6.59 14.74
CA CYS A 28 4.47 -6.52 14.02
C CYS A 28 3.53 -5.56 14.75
N LEU A 29 3.41 -4.34 14.23
CA LEU A 29 2.55 -3.33 14.80
C LEU A 29 1.09 -3.59 14.42
N PRO A 30 0.11 -3.18 15.25
CA PRO A 30 -1.30 -3.45 14.98
C PRO A 30 -1.80 -2.92 13.64
N VAL A 31 -1.19 -1.86 13.12
CA VAL A 31 -1.55 -1.22 11.86
C VAL A 31 -0.32 -1.03 10.98
N HIS A 32 -0.45 -1.34 9.70
CA HIS A 32 0.58 -1.14 8.70
C HIS A 32 0.00 -0.51 7.44
N MET A 33 0.54 0.64 7.05
CA MET A 33 0.11 1.39 5.88
C MET A 33 1.06 1.11 4.72
N MET A 34 0.53 0.55 3.65
CA MET A 34 1.21 0.43 2.36
C MET A 34 0.82 1.58 1.45
N VAL A 35 1.79 2.32 0.93
CA VAL A 35 1.56 3.60 0.26
C VAL A 35 2.12 3.58 -1.15
N ALA A 36 1.25 3.70 -2.14
CA ALA A 36 1.60 3.74 -3.55
C ALA A 36 1.48 5.18 -4.07
N ARG A 37 2.64 5.78 -4.39
CA ARG A 37 2.77 7.13 -4.96
C ARG A 37 2.20 7.22 -6.39
N GLY A 38 1.99 8.43 -6.89
CA GLY A 38 1.65 8.71 -8.27
C GLY A 38 2.86 8.75 -9.20
N SER A 39 2.60 8.90 -10.49
CA SER A 39 3.64 8.95 -11.53
C SER A 39 4.63 10.10 -11.28
N LEU A 40 5.91 9.87 -11.58
CA LEU A 40 7.03 10.81 -11.48
C LEU A 40 7.35 11.28 -10.06
N GLU A 41 6.60 10.85 -9.04
CA GLU A 41 6.93 11.15 -7.66
C GLU A 41 8.20 10.39 -7.22
N PRO A 42 9.08 11.01 -6.39
CA PRO A 42 10.20 10.29 -5.79
C PRO A 42 9.73 9.11 -4.93
N SER A 43 10.56 8.06 -4.81
CA SER A 43 10.26 6.92 -3.92
C SER A 43 9.94 7.40 -2.51
N GLY A 44 8.82 6.90 -1.95
CA GLY A 44 8.27 7.37 -0.70
C GLY A 44 6.75 7.43 -0.74
N THR A 45 6.18 8.25 0.14
CA THR A 45 4.74 8.45 0.30
C THR A 45 4.14 9.43 -0.71
N GLY A 46 4.98 10.26 -1.35
CA GLY A 46 4.56 11.27 -2.34
C GLY A 46 3.44 12.18 -1.80
N THR A 47 2.47 12.44 -2.66
CA THR A 47 1.28 13.26 -2.43
C THR A 47 0.46 12.78 -1.24
N LEU A 48 0.56 11.50 -0.86
CA LEU A 48 -0.17 10.91 0.27
C LEU A 48 0.47 11.19 1.64
N GLN A 49 1.59 11.92 1.72
CA GLN A 49 2.32 12.13 2.97
C GLN A 49 1.46 12.78 4.07
N SER A 50 0.61 13.75 3.74
CA SER A 50 -0.29 14.40 4.70
C SER A 50 -1.37 13.44 5.22
N LEU A 51 -1.95 12.60 4.35
CA LEU A 51 -2.89 11.55 4.72
C LEU A 51 -2.24 10.55 5.69
N VAL A 52 -1.04 10.07 5.36
CA VAL A 52 -0.25 9.17 6.20
C VAL A 52 -0.04 9.76 7.59
N GLN A 53 0.28 11.05 7.68
CA GLN A 53 0.42 11.74 8.98
C GLN A 53 -0.91 11.86 9.72
N ALA A 54 -2.00 12.15 9.03
CA ALA A 54 -3.33 12.24 9.62
C ALA A 54 -3.79 10.89 10.21
N ILE A 55 -3.53 9.79 9.52
CA ILE A 55 -3.81 8.43 10.01
C ILE A 55 -2.90 8.09 11.19
N SER A 56 -1.60 8.35 11.07
CA SER A 56 -0.61 8.04 12.13
C SER A 56 -0.90 8.79 13.44
N LYS A 57 -1.42 10.03 13.36
CA LYS A 57 -1.87 10.79 14.55
C LYS A 57 -3.03 10.10 15.28
N LYS A 58 -3.93 9.43 14.55
CA LYS A 58 -5.06 8.66 15.11
C LYS A 58 -4.62 7.26 15.57
N HIS A 59 -3.55 6.72 15.00
CA HIS A 59 -3.00 5.40 15.30
C HIS A 59 -1.47 5.46 15.54
N PRO A 60 -1.00 5.95 16.72
CA PRO A 60 0.43 6.16 16.97
C PRO A 60 1.31 4.90 16.89
N SER A 61 0.71 3.72 16.97
CA SER A 61 1.36 2.42 16.77
C SER A 61 1.17 1.87 15.36
N SER A 62 1.20 2.74 14.34
CA SER A 62 1.20 2.34 12.93
C SER A 62 2.60 2.38 12.31
N THR A 63 2.85 1.52 11.34
CA THR A 63 4.03 1.60 10.46
C THR A 63 3.65 2.02 9.04
N VAL A 64 4.62 2.50 8.26
CA VAL A 64 4.46 2.94 6.87
C VAL A 64 5.49 2.23 5.99
N GLU A 65 5.04 1.65 4.88
CA GLU A 65 5.88 1.02 3.87
C GLU A 65 5.46 1.53 2.47
N PRO A 66 6.30 2.34 1.81
CA PRO A 66 6.08 2.70 0.42
C PRO A 66 6.14 1.47 -0.50
N ILE A 67 5.31 1.45 -1.54
CA ILE A 67 5.42 0.46 -2.61
C ILE A 67 6.63 0.79 -3.47
N ASP A 68 7.52 -0.19 -3.63
CA ASP A 68 8.75 -0.07 -4.41
C ASP A 68 8.48 -0.45 -5.87
N TYR A 69 8.25 0.57 -6.69
CA TYR A 69 7.95 0.41 -8.11
C TYR A 69 8.38 1.65 -8.91
N PRO A 70 8.45 1.59 -10.26
CA PRO A 70 9.01 2.66 -11.08
C PRO A 70 8.31 4.02 -10.98
N ALA A 71 6.97 4.04 -10.91
CA ALA A 71 6.17 5.25 -11.05
C ALA A 71 6.44 6.03 -12.37
N GLY A 72 6.73 5.32 -13.47
CA GLY A 72 7.01 5.91 -14.78
C GLY A 72 5.76 6.42 -15.51
N MET A 73 5.92 7.44 -16.35
CA MET A 73 4.84 8.00 -17.19
C MET A 73 5.00 7.65 -18.68
N ASP A 74 6.23 7.71 -19.21
CA ASP A 74 6.49 7.41 -20.63
C ASP A 74 6.31 5.92 -20.97
N ASP A 75 6.56 5.04 -20.01
CA ASP A 75 6.39 3.59 -20.06
C ASP A 75 5.28 3.12 -19.11
N TYR A 76 4.14 3.81 -19.13
CA TYR A 76 3.07 3.65 -18.14
C TYR A 76 2.64 2.19 -17.91
N ASP A 77 2.41 1.39 -18.97
CA ASP A 77 2.00 -0.01 -18.82
C ASP A 77 3.09 -0.89 -18.15
N VAL A 78 4.37 -0.64 -18.47
CA VAL A 78 5.51 -1.31 -17.83
C VAL A 78 5.55 -0.95 -16.35
N SER A 79 5.40 0.33 -16.02
CA SER A 79 5.35 0.82 -14.64
C SER A 79 4.18 0.22 -13.87
N VAL A 80 2.98 0.19 -14.45
CA VAL A 80 1.79 -0.39 -13.81
C VAL A 80 1.94 -1.89 -13.61
N THR A 81 2.41 -2.62 -14.62
CA THR A 81 2.62 -4.07 -14.53
C THR A 81 3.62 -4.40 -13.42
N ALA A 82 4.76 -3.71 -13.38
CA ALA A 82 5.75 -3.88 -12.32
C ALA A 82 5.20 -3.50 -10.94
N GLY A 83 4.47 -2.38 -10.85
CA GLY A 83 3.86 -1.90 -9.62
C GLY A 83 2.79 -2.84 -9.06
N THR A 84 1.94 -3.39 -9.92
CA THR A 84 0.93 -4.39 -9.53
C THR A 84 1.60 -5.62 -8.91
N GLN A 85 2.70 -6.11 -9.49
CA GLN A 85 3.46 -7.22 -8.90
C GLN A 85 4.16 -6.82 -7.59
N ALA A 86 4.67 -5.60 -7.49
CA ALA A 86 5.27 -5.08 -6.26
C ALA A 86 4.25 -5.02 -5.12
N VAL A 87 3.04 -4.49 -5.36
CA VAL A 87 1.95 -4.48 -4.38
C VAL A 87 1.62 -5.90 -3.92
N LYS A 88 1.43 -6.84 -4.86
CA LYS A 88 1.13 -8.23 -4.52
C LYS A 88 2.21 -8.86 -3.64
N LYS A 89 3.48 -8.65 -4.01
CA LYS A 89 4.65 -9.16 -3.28
C LYS A 89 4.75 -8.56 -1.88
N GLN A 90 4.65 -7.23 -1.75
CA GLN A 90 4.80 -6.54 -0.48
C GLN A 90 3.65 -6.89 0.49
N ILE A 91 2.39 -6.83 0.05
CA ILE A 91 1.24 -7.22 0.89
C ILE A 91 1.38 -8.66 1.36
N THR A 92 1.65 -9.60 0.45
CA THR A 92 1.80 -11.03 0.79
C THR A 92 2.92 -11.24 1.82
N SER A 93 4.10 -10.67 1.55
CA SER A 93 5.25 -10.79 2.46
C SER A 93 5.00 -10.17 3.83
N TYR A 94 4.26 -9.06 3.90
CA TYR A 94 3.90 -8.46 5.17
C TYR A 94 2.90 -9.31 5.95
N VAL A 95 1.83 -9.75 5.30
CA VAL A 95 0.78 -10.58 5.92
C VAL A 95 1.35 -11.90 6.44
N GLU A 96 2.22 -12.56 5.69
CA GLU A 96 2.89 -13.80 6.12
C GLU A 96 3.78 -13.59 7.36
N ARG A 97 4.46 -12.44 7.45
CA ARG A 97 5.29 -12.09 8.62
C ARG A 97 4.45 -11.64 9.81
N CYS A 98 3.35 -10.93 9.56
CA CYS A 98 2.54 -10.24 10.56
C CYS A 98 1.05 -10.54 10.38
N PRO A 99 0.59 -11.79 10.57
CA PRO A 99 -0.78 -12.20 10.25
C PRO A 99 -1.83 -11.54 11.15
N ASN A 100 -1.44 -11.00 12.31
CA ASN A 100 -2.36 -10.32 13.23
C ASN A 100 -2.46 -8.81 12.98
N SER A 101 -1.66 -8.26 12.06
CA SER A 101 -1.65 -6.84 11.75
C SER A 101 -2.76 -6.49 10.75
N GLN A 102 -3.37 -5.32 10.93
CA GLN A 102 -4.31 -4.75 9.99
C GLN A 102 -3.56 -3.98 8.90
N VAL A 103 -3.85 -4.28 7.63
CA VAL A 103 -3.23 -3.60 6.49
C VAL A 103 -4.14 -2.47 6.00
N VAL A 104 -3.55 -1.29 5.81
CA VAL A 104 -4.18 -0.14 5.15
C VAL A 104 -3.45 0.09 3.84
N VAL A 105 -4.19 0.21 2.73
CA VAL A 105 -3.61 0.45 1.40
C VAL A 105 -4.00 1.85 0.92
N LEU A 106 -3.02 2.69 0.64
CA LEU A 106 -3.21 4.05 0.17
C LEU A 106 -2.62 4.17 -1.24
N GLY A 107 -3.38 4.72 -2.19
CA GLY A 107 -2.94 4.88 -3.57
C GLY A 107 -3.31 6.23 -4.14
N PHE A 108 -2.39 6.87 -4.86
CA PHE A 108 -2.64 8.12 -5.57
C PHE A 108 -2.35 7.93 -7.06
N SER A 109 -3.28 8.32 -7.93
CA SER A 109 -3.09 8.28 -9.39
C SER A 109 -2.68 6.87 -9.87
N GLN A 110 -1.51 6.72 -10.51
CA GLN A 110 -0.94 5.42 -10.85
C GLN A 110 -0.82 4.47 -9.65
N GLY A 111 -0.58 4.98 -8.44
CA GLY A 111 -0.59 4.20 -7.21
C GLY A 111 -1.96 3.58 -6.88
N ALA A 112 -3.05 4.29 -7.17
CA ALA A 112 -4.40 3.74 -7.06
C ALA A 112 -4.65 2.66 -8.12
N HIS A 113 -4.16 2.88 -9.36
CA HIS A 113 -4.22 1.89 -10.43
C HIS A 113 -3.55 0.57 -10.01
N ILE A 114 -2.27 0.60 -9.64
CA ILE A 114 -1.50 -0.63 -9.32
C ILE A 114 -2.04 -1.36 -8.09
N THR A 115 -2.54 -0.62 -7.11
CA THR A 115 -3.12 -1.24 -5.90
C THR A 115 -4.47 -1.85 -6.24
N GLY A 116 -5.32 -1.18 -7.00
CA GLY A 116 -6.60 -1.75 -7.41
C GLY A 116 -6.44 -2.97 -8.32
N ASP A 117 -5.46 -3.00 -9.22
CA ASP A 117 -5.20 -4.18 -10.05
C ASP A 117 -4.69 -5.38 -9.23
N ALA A 118 -3.84 -5.13 -8.23
CA ALA A 118 -3.40 -6.16 -7.31
C ALA A 118 -4.55 -6.72 -6.45
N LEU A 119 -5.50 -5.87 -6.05
CA LEU A 119 -6.58 -6.23 -5.13
C LEU A 119 -7.81 -6.82 -5.83
N CYS A 120 -8.18 -6.24 -6.98
CA CYS A 120 -9.44 -6.49 -7.68
C CYS A 120 -9.25 -7.25 -9.00
N GLY A 121 -8.00 -7.49 -9.41
CA GLY A 121 -7.67 -7.98 -10.74
C GLY A 121 -7.49 -6.82 -11.71
N GLY A 122 -6.71 -7.07 -12.76
CA GLY A 122 -6.33 -6.06 -13.73
C GLY A 122 -5.94 -6.68 -15.06
N VAL A 123 -5.83 -5.84 -16.08
CA VAL A 123 -5.41 -6.23 -17.42
C VAL A 123 -4.32 -5.25 -17.84
N ALA A 124 -3.17 -5.77 -18.27
CA ALA A 124 -2.10 -4.93 -18.83
C ALA A 124 -2.62 -4.19 -20.07
N LEU A 125 -2.39 -2.88 -20.12
CA LEU A 125 -2.99 -1.97 -21.10
C LEU A 125 -2.51 -2.28 -22.52
N ASP A 126 -1.23 -2.62 -22.70
CA ASP A 126 -0.66 -2.84 -24.04
C ASP A 126 -0.86 -4.28 -24.54
N THR A 127 -0.85 -5.25 -23.62
CA THR A 127 -0.81 -6.68 -23.97
C THR A 127 -2.12 -7.43 -23.75
N GLY A 128 -3.06 -6.85 -23.00
CA GLY A 128 -4.31 -7.53 -22.61
C GLY A 128 -4.09 -8.69 -21.64
N VAL A 129 -2.89 -8.85 -21.08
CA VAL A 129 -2.59 -9.95 -20.15
C VAL A 129 -3.30 -9.70 -18.82
N PHE A 130 -4.17 -10.64 -18.45
CA PHE A 130 -4.88 -10.60 -17.18
C PHE A 130 -3.97 -10.91 -16.00
N THR A 131 -4.07 -10.10 -14.95
CA THR A 131 -3.47 -10.33 -13.63
C THR A 131 -4.57 -10.66 -12.63
N PRO A 132 -4.58 -11.87 -12.02
CA PRO A 132 -5.58 -12.20 -11.01
C PRO A 132 -5.36 -11.38 -9.73
N PRO A 133 -6.43 -11.11 -8.95
CA PRO A 133 -6.30 -10.45 -7.66
C PRO A 133 -5.46 -11.27 -6.68
N LEU A 134 -5.03 -10.64 -5.58
CA LEU A 134 -4.54 -11.35 -4.39
C LEU A 134 -5.54 -12.44 -3.94
N SER A 135 -5.00 -13.53 -3.39
CA SER A 135 -5.81 -14.59 -2.81
C SER A 135 -6.69 -14.03 -1.69
N HIS A 136 -7.81 -14.72 -1.43
CA HIS A 136 -8.73 -14.33 -0.36
C HIS A 136 -8.01 -14.23 0.99
N ASP A 137 -7.16 -15.21 1.33
CA ASP A 137 -6.45 -15.25 2.60
C ASP A 137 -5.61 -13.99 2.82
N ILE A 138 -4.84 -13.57 1.81
CA ILE A 138 -4.04 -12.34 1.90
C ILE A 138 -4.92 -11.08 1.89
N GLY A 139 -5.89 -11.01 0.97
CA GLY A 139 -6.78 -9.86 0.84
C GLY A 139 -7.64 -9.60 2.09
N SER A 140 -7.93 -10.64 2.88
CA SER A 140 -8.75 -10.54 4.09
C SER A 140 -8.12 -9.73 5.23
N HIS A 141 -6.79 -9.51 5.20
CA HIS A 141 -6.07 -8.65 6.16
C HIS A 141 -6.21 -7.16 5.86
N ILE A 142 -6.74 -6.80 4.68
CA ILE A 142 -6.93 -5.40 4.29
C ILE A 142 -8.15 -4.85 5.03
N SER A 143 -7.87 -3.89 5.89
CA SER A 143 -8.85 -3.28 6.78
C SER A 143 -9.36 -1.95 6.24
N ALA A 144 -8.57 -1.22 5.46
CA ALA A 144 -9.00 0.01 4.78
C ALA A 144 -8.21 0.23 3.49
N ILE A 145 -8.87 0.81 2.49
CA ILE A 145 -8.27 1.24 1.23
C ILE A 145 -8.73 2.67 0.93
N VAL A 146 -7.78 3.54 0.60
CA VAL A 146 -8.07 4.89 0.13
C VAL A 146 -7.37 5.12 -1.19
N TRP A 147 -8.14 5.50 -2.21
CA TRP A 147 -7.62 5.91 -3.51
C TRP A 147 -7.97 7.35 -3.81
N TYR A 148 -7.00 8.09 -4.31
CA TYR A 148 -7.17 9.45 -4.82
C TYR A 148 -6.88 9.45 -6.32
N GLY A 149 -7.82 9.89 -7.15
CA GLY A 149 -7.63 10.05 -8.58
C GLY A 149 -7.35 8.73 -9.32
N ASP A 150 -8.07 7.65 -9.02
CA ASP A 150 -7.87 6.35 -9.67
C ASP A 150 -8.15 6.44 -11.19
N PRO A 151 -7.16 6.23 -12.08
CA PRO A 151 -7.39 6.18 -13.53
C PRO A 151 -8.38 5.08 -13.95
N ARG A 152 -8.60 4.10 -13.07
CA ARG A 152 -9.48 2.94 -13.25
C ARG A 152 -10.90 3.19 -12.74
N TYR A 153 -11.22 4.42 -12.33
CA TYR A 153 -12.50 4.79 -11.75
C TYR A 153 -13.68 4.44 -12.67
N VAL A 154 -14.75 3.90 -12.06
CA VAL A 154 -16.04 3.62 -12.71
C VAL A 154 -17.14 4.28 -11.86
N PRO A 155 -18.00 5.13 -12.43
CA PRO A 155 -19.04 5.84 -11.67
C PRO A 155 -20.10 4.88 -11.10
N GLY A 156 -20.78 5.32 -10.04
CA GLY A 156 -21.90 4.59 -9.43
C GLY A 156 -21.52 3.43 -8.50
N LYS A 157 -20.23 3.20 -8.24
CA LYS A 157 -19.80 2.19 -7.26
C LYS A 157 -20.05 2.67 -5.82
N PRO A 158 -20.43 1.77 -4.89
CA PRO A 158 -20.79 2.15 -3.51
C PRO A 158 -19.62 2.73 -2.71
N PHE A 159 -18.38 2.37 -3.09
CA PHE A 159 -17.15 2.86 -2.49
C PHE A 159 -16.67 4.20 -3.06
N ASN A 160 -17.31 4.73 -4.11
CA ASN A 160 -16.91 6.00 -4.69
C ASN A 160 -17.22 7.15 -3.74
N LYS A 161 -16.31 8.12 -3.73
CA LYS A 161 -16.39 9.40 -3.02
C LYS A 161 -16.03 10.51 -4.02
N GLY A 162 -16.36 11.75 -3.67
CA GLY A 162 -16.26 12.88 -4.59
C GLY A 162 -17.49 13.02 -5.48
N ASN A 163 -17.39 13.85 -6.52
CA ASN A 163 -18.52 14.22 -7.37
C ASN A 163 -18.37 13.81 -8.85
N ALA A 164 -17.36 13.04 -9.22
CA ALA A 164 -17.20 12.57 -10.59
C ALA A 164 -18.40 11.71 -11.06
N THR A 165 -18.89 12.00 -12.27
CA THR A 165 -19.98 11.26 -12.91
C THR A 165 -19.55 10.48 -14.15
N THR A 166 -18.30 10.63 -14.57
CA THR A 166 -17.72 9.95 -15.73
C THR A 166 -16.64 8.96 -15.29
N GLU A 167 -16.26 8.07 -16.20
CA GLU A 167 -15.24 7.06 -15.96
C GLU A 167 -13.83 7.62 -16.12
N GLY A 168 -12.84 6.94 -15.51
CA GLY A 168 -11.43 7.27 -15.65
C GLY A 168 -10.86 6.80 -16.98
N MET A 169 -9.67 7.30 -17.33
CA MET A 169 -9.03 7.04 -18.63
C MET A 169 -8.76 5.57 -18.92
N PHE A 170 -8.73 4.72 -17.88
CA PHE A 170 -8.53 3.27 -17.96
C PHE A 170 -9.60 2.50 -17.21
N ALA A 171 -10.85 3.00 -17.17
CA ALA A 171 -11.98 2.43 -16.43
C ALA A 171 -11.98 0.89 -16.30
N ARG A 172 -12.29 0.37 -15.10
CA ARG A 172 -12.37 -1.09 -14.88
C ARG A 172 -13.45 -1.73 -15.74
N GLU A 173 -13.10 -2.85 -16.37
CA GLU A 173 -14.02 -3.64 -17.21
C GLU A 173 -14.15 -5.08 -16.70
N GLY A 174 -15.22 -5.77 -17.10
CA GLY A 174 -15.34 -7.22 -16.94
C GLY A 174 -15.21 -7.71 -15.49
N ASP A 175 -14.24 -8.61 -15.26
CA ASP A 175 -13.99 -9.30 -13.99
C ASP A 175 -13.10 -8.52 -13.01
N GLN A 176 -12.69 -7.30 -13.35
CA GLN A 176 -11.77 -6.45 -12.57
C GLN A 176 -12.50 -5.75 -11.40
N SER A 177 -13.50 -6.40 -10.79
CA SER A 177 -14.39 -5.76 -9.81
C SER A 177 -13.79 -5.64 -8.42
N CYS A 178 -13.90 -4.44 -7.85
CA CYS A 178 -13.55 -4.14 -6.46
C CYS A 178 -14.72 -4.28 -5.47
N ASP A 179 -15.88 -4.79 -5.90
CA ASP A 179 -17.10 -4.81 -5.08
C ASP A 179 -16.91 -5.60 -3.76
N LYS A 180 -16.01 -6.61 -3.76
CA LYS A 180 -15.63 -7.36 -2.54
C LYS A 180 -14.97 -6.51 -1.45
N TYR A 181 -14.47 -5.32 -1.79
CA TYR A 181 -13.90 -4.36 -0.85
C TYR A 181 -14.81 -3.15 -0.61
N SER A 182 -16.07 -3.18 -1.07
CA SER A 182 -16.98 -2.02 -0.96
C SER A 182 -17.13 -1.46 0.46
N ASP A 183 -17.05 -2.32 1.47
CA ASP A 183 -17.14 -1.90 2.88
C ASP A 183 -15.85 -1.24 3.42
N VAL A 184 -14.71 -1.47 2.78
CA VAL A 184 -13.39 -1.02 3.26
C VAL A 184 -12.66 -0.11 2.26
N LEU A 185 -13.22 0.14 1.08
CA LEU A 185 -12.66 1.02 0.05
C LEU A 185 -13.35 2.38 0.04
N ALA A 186 -12.55 3.44 -0.05
CA ALA A 186 -12.99 4.78 -0.42
C ALA A 186 -12.16 5.27 -1.61
N SER A 187 -12.78 5.34 -2.80
CA SER A 187 -12.14 5.85 -4.02
C SER A 187 -12.64 7.25 -4.33
N TYR A 188 -11.81 8.26 -4.10
CA TYR A 188 -12.13 9.67 -4.33
C TYR A 188 -11.78 10.06 -5.76
N CYS A 189 -12.78 10.54 -6.48
CA CYS A 189 -12.63 11.14 -7.79
C CYS A 189 -13.61 12.30 -7.93
N ASP A 190 -13.12 13.43 -8.40
CA ASP A 190 -13.92 14.62 -8.62
C ASP A 190 -14.10 14.94 -10.10
N ASP A 191 -15.24 15.52 -10.42
CA ASP A 191 -15.49 16.11 -11.73
C ASP A 191 -14.44 17.19 -12.03
N GLY A 192 -13.99 17.25 -13.29
CA GLY A 192 -12.87 18.08 -13.72
C GLY A 192 -11.50 17.40 -13.69
N ASP A 193 -11.32 16.28 -12.96
CA ASP A 193 -10.07 15.51 -12.96
C ASP A 193 -9.86 14.77 -14.28
N THR A 194 -8.85 15.19 -15.06
CA THR A 194 -8.54 14.63 -16.38
C THR A 194 -8.12 13.15 -16.38
N ILE A 195 -7.82 12.56 -15.21
CA ILE A 195 -7.32 11.18 -15.06
C ILE A 195 -8.44 10.23 -14.66
N CYS A 196 -9.16 10.52 -13.58
CA CYS A 196 -10.21 9.65 -13.05
C CYS A 196 -11.62 10.01 -13.56
N ALA A 197 -11.78 11.17 -14.20
CA ALA A 197 -13.03 11.62 -14.81
C ALA A 197 -12.76 12.17 -16.22
N THR A 198 -12.84 11.32 -17.24
CA THR A 198 -12.42 11.59 -18.64
C THR A 198 -13.06 12.81 -19.33
N THR A 199 -14.16 13.37 -18.83
CA THR A 199 -14.69 14.65 -19.33
C THR A 199 -14.10 15.88 -18.65
N GLY A 200 -13.20 15.69 -17.69
CA GLY A 200 -12.46 16.76 -17.03
C GLY A 200 -11.43 17.41 -17.94
N ASP A 201 -11.12 18.67 -17.64
CA ASP A 201 -10.20 19.51 -18.40
C ASP A 201 -9.15 20.23 -17.52
N ASP A 202 -9.14 19.94 -16.21
CA ASP A 202 -8.24 20.58 -15.25
C ASP A 202 -7.43 19.56 -14.42
N PHE A 203 -6.17 19.36 -14.83
CA PHE A 203 -5.24 18.49 -14.11
C PHE A 203 -4.96 18.97 -12.68
N ILE A 204 -5.20 20.25 -12.35
CA ILE A 204 -5.03 20.73 -10.97
C ILE A 204 -6.00 20.03 -10.02
N VAL A 205 -7.22 19.69 -10.47
CA VAL A 205 -8.18 18.93 -9.66
C VAL A 205 -7.55 17.62 -9.18
N HIS A 206 -6.83 16.92 -10.06
CA HIS A 206 -6.14 15.67 -9.75
C HIS A 206 -5.14 15.78 -8.59
N LEU A 207 -4.54 16.96 -8.38
CA LEU A 207 -3.53 17.20 -7.35
C LEU A 207 -4.12 17.66 -6.01
N THR A 208 -5.41 18.02 -5.98
CA THR A 208 -6.03 18.70 -4.81
C THR A 208 -6.66 17.75 -3.79
N TYR A 209 -6.67 16.44 -4.06
CA TYR A 209 -7.31 15.46 -3.17
C TYR A 209 -6.83 15.50 -1.71
N PRO A 210 -5.53 15.68 -1.40
CA PRO A 210 -5.10 15.79 -0.01
C PRO A 210 -5.79 16.94 0.74
N ASP A 211 -5.84 18.12 0.14
CA ASP A 211 -6.45 19.32 0.74
C ASP A 211 -7.96 19.13 0.97
N ARG A 212 -8.62 18.41 0.07
CA ARG A 212 -10.08 18.22 0.10
C ARG A 212 -10.51 17.07 1.02
N TYR A 213 -9.73 15.99 1.07
CA TYR A 213 -10.22 14.71 1.57
C TYR A 213 -9.39 14.07 2.68
N ASP A 214 -8.19 14.55 3.03
CA ASP A 214 -7.36 13.88 4.04
C ASP A 214 -8.06 13.72 5.40
N GLY A 215 -8.81 14.72 5.83
CA GLY A 215 -9.60 14.65 7.06
C GLY A 215 -10.66 13.54 7.02
N LEU A 216 -11.38 13.44 5.90
CA LEU A 216 -12.43 12.45 5.69
C LEU A 216 -11.86 11.04 5.50
N ALA A 217 -10.78 10.91 4.72
CA ALA A 217 -10.08 9.65 4.48
C ALA A 217 -9.44 9.10 5.75
N ALA A 218 -8.77 9.95 6.56
CA ALA A 218 -8.19 9.51 7.82
C ALA A 218 -9.26 9.07 8.83
N GLU A 219 -10.43 9.72 8.82
CA GLU A 219 -11.56 9.30 9.66
C GLU A 219 -12.16 7.98 9.19
N PHE A 220 -12.36 7.80 7.88
CA PHE A 220 -12.78 6.53 7.27
C PHE A 220 -11.85 5.39 7.68
N VAL A 221 -10.53 5.56 7.55
CA VAL A 221 -9.54 4.56 7.96
C VAL A 221 -9.68 4.21 9.44
N LYS A 222 -9.83 5.23 10.31
CA LYS A 222 -10.02 5.01 11.76
C LYS A 222 -11.24 4.14 12.05
N GLU A 223 -12.38 4.43 11.42
CA GLU A 223 -13.62 3.67 11.62
C GLU A 223 -13.48 2.21 11.16
N ARG A 224 -12.84 1.98 10.00
CA ARG A 224 -12.66 0.62 9.49
C ARG A 224 -11.73 -0.21 10.38
N LEU A 225 -10.63 0.38 10.85
CA LEU A 225 -9.71 -0.26 11.80
C LEU A 225 -10.40 -0.62 13.13
N ALA A 226 -11.30 0.24 13.63
CA ALA A 226 -12.08 -0.03 14.84
C ALA A 226 -13.11 -1.16 14.66
N SER A 227 -13.76 -1.22 13.48
CA SER A 227 -14.75 -2.25 13.18
C SER A 227 -14.15 -3.66 13.14
N ARG A 228 -12.97 -3.82 12.53
CA ARG A 228 -12.24 -5.10 12.44
C ARG A 228 -11.75 -5.58 13.80
N HIS A 229 -11.34 -4.67 14.67
CA HIS A 229 -10.98 -5.03 16.05
C HIS A 229 -12.18 -5.54 16.86
N SER A 230 -13.40 -5.15 16.49
CA SER A 230 -14.63 -5.60 17.16
C SER A 230 -15.09 -6.98 16.69
N THR A 231 -14.78 -7.37 15.43
CA THR A 231 -15.11 -8.71 14.88
C THR A 231 -14.12 -9.80 15.27
N ALA A 232 -12.91 -9.43 15.73
CA ALA A 232 -11.86 -10.37 16.13
C ALA A 232 -11.90 -10.77 17.62
N ARG A 233 -12.87 -10.24 18.38
CA ARG A 233 -13.15 -10.57 19.78
C ARG A 233 -14.44 -11.37 19.88
#